data_AF-A0A920QSA7-F1
#
_entry.id   AF-A0A920QSA7-F1
#
_cell.length_a   1.000
_cell.length_b   1.000
_cell.length_c   1.000
_cell.angle_alpha   90.00
_cell.angle_beta   90.00
_cell.angle_gamma   90.00
#
_symmetry.space_group_name_H-M   'P 1'
#
loop_
_entity.id
_entity.type
_entity.pdbx_description
1 polymer ?
#
loop_
_entity_poly.entity_id
_entity_poly.type
_entity_poly.pdbx_seq_one_letter_code
_entity_poly.pdbx_strand_id
1 'polypeptide(L)' 'MNGKMWSPPATEANVATLASRGAAFIGPDEGLLSCGFEGIGRLWPVDGIAAQALQMLGIGPADD' A
#
# COMPACT_ATOMS: atom_id res chain seq x y z
N MET A 1 -0.60 -6.26 -5.55
CA MET A 1 -0.96 -7.63 -5.97
C MET A 1 -2.22 -7.57 -6.82
N ASN A 2 -2.58 -8.57 -7.64
CA ASN A 2 -3.86 -8.50 -8.38
C ASN A 2 -5.06 -8.39 -7.40
N GLY A 3 -6.12 -7.65 -7.76
CA GLY A 3 -7.32 -7.50 -6.91
C GLY A 3 -7.93 -8.83 -6.45
N LYS A 4 -7.91 -9.87 -7.30
CA LYS A 4 -8.37 -11.24 -6.95
C LYS A 4 -7.48 -11.92 -5.90
N MET A 5 -6.26 -11.43 -5.67
CA MET A 5 -5.39 -11.86 -4.56
C MET A 5 -5.53 -10.95 -3.34
N TRP A 6 -6.02 -9.72 -3.50
CA TRP A 6 -6.23 -8.76 -2.42
C TRP A 6 -7.53 -9.03 -1.65
N SER A 7 -8.64 -9.24 -2.37
CA SER A 7 -9.98 -9.44 -1.80
C SER A 7 -10.27 -10.78 -1.09
N PRO A 8 -9.49 -11.87 -1.24
CA PRO A 8 -9.75 -13.09 -0.48
C PRO A 8 -9.63 -12.89 1.03
N PRO A 9 -10.47 -13.57 1.85
CA PRO A 9 -10.49 -13.41 3.31
C PRO A 9 -9.15 -13.65 4.00
N ALA A 10 -8.30 -14.53 3.44
CA ALA A 10 -6.98 -14.80 3.98
C ALA A 10 -6.08 -13.55 3.94
N THR A 11 -6.13 -12.77 2.85
CA THR A 11 -5.33 -11.55 2.71
C THR A 11 -5.85 -10.47 3.66
N GLU A 12 -7.17 -10.28 3.73
CA GLU A 12 -7.78 -9.32 4.67
C GLU A 12 -7.47 -9.67 6.14
N ALA A 13 -7.53 -10.95 6.51
CA ALA A 13 -7.17 -11.40 7.86
C ALA A 13 -5.68 -11.16 8.19
N ASN A 14 -4.79 -11.34 7.22
CA ASN A 14 -3.36 -11.04 7.38
C ASN A 14 -3.14 -9.54 7.56
N VAL A 15 -3.81 -8.69 6.77
CA VAL A 15 -3.75 -7.23 6.90
C VAL A 15 -4.23 -6.80 8.29
N ALA A 16 -5.38 -7.31 8.74
CA ALA A 16 -5.91 -7.03 10.07
C ALA A 16 -4.97 -7.47 11.20
N THR A 17 -4.33 -8.64 11.04
CA THR A 17 -3.35 -9.17 12.01
C THR A 17 -2.10 -8.29 12.10
N LEU A 18 -1.60 -7.78 10.97
CA LEU A 18 -0.44 -6.90 10.94
C LEU A 18 -0.78 -5.52 11.49
N ALA A 19 -1.95 -4.98 11.14
CA ALA A 19 -2.44 -3.71 11.67
C ALA A 19 -2.61 -3.76 13.19
N SER A 20 -3.14 -4.85 13.74
CA SER A 20 -3.27 -5.03 15.20
C SER A 20 -1.92 -5.16 15.93
N ARG A 21 -0.86 -5.51 15.21
CA ARG A 21 0.53 -5.53 15.70
C ARG A 21 1.25 -4.18 15.53
N GLY A 22 0.56 -3.15 15.01
CA GLY A 22 1.11 -1.80 14.83
C GLY A 22 1.80 -1.56 13.49
N ALA A 23 1.65 -2.46 12.51
CA ALA A 23 2.16 -2.19 11.16
C ALA A 23 1.33 -1.10 10.48
N ALA A 24 2.00 -0.13 9.87
CA ALA A 24 1.37 0.84 8.99
C ALA A 24 1.19 0.25 7.57
N PHE A 25 0.13 0.64 6.89
CA PHE A 25 -0.18 0.21 5.53
C PHE A 25 -0.22 1.41 4.59
N ILE A 26 0.37 1.23 3.41
CA ILE A 26 0.38 2.22 2.33
C ILE A 26 -0.17 1.53 1.08
N GLY A 27 -1.32 2.00 0.60
CA GLY A 27 -2.08 1.32 -0.46
C GLY A 27 -2.71 0.00 -0.01
N PRO A 28 -3.09 -0.89 -0.96
CA PRO A 28 -2.93 -0.74 -2.40
C PRO A 28 -3.81 0.35 -3.00
N ASP A 29 -3.51 0.72 -4.25
CA ASP A 29 -4.26 1.69 -5.03
C ASP A 29 -5.08 0.99 -6.13
N GLU A 30 -6.03 1.73 -6.71
CA GLU A 30 -6.71 1.33 -7.93
C GLU A 30 -5.93 1.76 -9.18
N GLY A 31 -6.16 1.07 -10.29
CA GLY A 31 -5.60 1.43 -11.59
C GLY A 31 -5.21 0.24 -12.45
N LEU A 32 -4.45 0.49 -13.53
CA LEU A 32 -4.01 -0.56 -14.45
C LEU A 32 -3.05 -1.54 -13.78
N LEU A 33 -3.44 -2.81 -13.74
CA LEU A 33 -2.66 -3.93 -13.21
C LEU A 33 -1.81 -4.58 -14.31
N SER A 34 -0.80 -5.34 -13.90
CA SER A 34 0.12 -6.04 -14.83
C SER A 34 -0.54 -7.05 -15.76
N CYS A 35 -1.74 -7.53 -15.42
CA CYS A 35 -2.54 -8.41 -16.27
C CYS A 35 -3.41 -7.66 -17.31
N GLY A 36 -3.35 -6.32 -17.35
CA GLY A 36 -4.12 -5.50 -18.27
C GLY A 36 -5.53 -5.12 -17.80
N PHE A 37 -5.96 -5.59 -16.61
CA PHE A 37 -7.22 -5.17 -16.00
C PHE A 37 -7.03 -3.95 -15.11
N GLU A 38 -8.04 -3.09 -15.04
CA GLU A 38 -8.11 -1.98 -14.10
C GLU A 38 -8.83 -2.40 -12.82
N GLY A 39 -8.29 -2.03 -11.65
CA GLY A 39 -8.91 -2.26 -10.35
C GLY A 39 -7.92 -2.18 -9.19
N ILE A 40 -8.39 -2.55 -7.99
CA ILE A 40 -7.59 -2.52 -6.77
C ILE A 40 -6.38 -3.47 -6.84
N GLY A 41 -5.31 -3.09 -6.18
CA GLY A 41 -4.13 -3.93 -5.98
C GLY A 41 -2.87 -3.42 -6.66
N ARG A 42 -2.97 -2.28 -7.36
CA ARG A 42 -1.80 -1.57 -7.86
C ARG A 42 -0.94 -1.11 -6.68
N LEU A 43 0.38 -1.13 -6.86
CA LEU A 43 1.29 -0.50 -5.89
C LEU A 43 1.00 1.01 -5.90
N TRP A 44 0.94 1.61 -4.72
CA TRP A 44 0.81 3.07 -4.63
C TRP A 44 2.01 3.75 -5.33
N PRO A 45 1.87 5.01 -5.82
CA PRO A 45 3.00 5.71 -6.45
C PRO A 45 4.25 5.69 -5.58
N VAL A 46 5.40 5.40 -6.19
CA VAL A 46 6.66 5.15 -5.47
C VAL A 46 7.12 6.38 -4.70
N ASP A 47 6.95 7.56 -5.29
CA ASP A 47 7.16 8.86 -4.68
C ASP A 47 6.25 9.08 -3.45
N GLY A 48 4.97 8.71 -3.55
CA GLY A 48 4.04 8.71 -2.42
C GLY A 48 4.51 7.79 -1.29
N ILE A 49 4.88 6.55 -1.62
CA ILE A 49 5.39 5.57 -0.63
C ILE A 49 6.62 6.13 0.09
N ALA A 50 7.58 6.68 -0.64
CA ALA A 50 8.79 7.25 -0.07
C ALA A 50 8.48 8.45 0.85
N ALA A 51 7.63 9.37 0.41
CA ALA A 51 7.21 10.52 1.21
C ALA A 51 6.52 10.10 2.51
N GLN A 52 5.61 9.13 2.44
CA GLN A 52 4.91 8.62 3.62
C GLN A 52 5.86 7.90 4.59
N ALA A 53 6.82 7.13 4.08
CA ALA A 53 7.83 6.48 4.89
C ALA A 53 8.74 7.50 5.60
N LEU A 54 9.18 8.56 4.91
CA LEU A 54 9.96 9.65 5.51
C LEU A 54 9.17 10.37 6.61
N GLN A 55 7.89 10.67 6.34
CA GLN A 55 7.01 11.28 7.33
C GLN A 55 6.86 10.41 8.59
N MET A 56 6.71 9.09 8.44
CA MET A 56 6.64 8.15 9.57
C MET A 56 7.94 8.10 10.39
N LEU A 57 9.08 8.38 9.77
CA LEU A 57 10.38 8.50 10.45
C LEU A 57 10.63 9.89 11.07
N GLY A 58 9.70 10.84 10.91
CA GLY A 58 9.86 12.22 11.37
C GLY A 58 10.85 13.03 10.54
N ILE A 59 11.16 12.58 9.31
CA ILE A 59 12.03 13.29 8.38
C ILE A 59 11.16 14.22 7.54
N GLY A 60 11.29 15.53 7.78
CA GLY A 60 10.61 16.55 6.98
C GLY A 60 11.12 16.59 5.54
N PRO A 61 10.39 17.27 4.63
CA PRO A 61 10.93 17.57 3.32
C PRO A 61 12.27 18.29 3.49
N ALA A 62 13.25 17.97 2.63
CA ALA A 62 14.51 18.72 2.62
C ALA A 62 14.17 20.21 2.42
N ASP A 63 14.64 21.05 3.33
CA ASP A 63 14.61 22.50 3.10
C ASP A 63 15.51 22.77 1.89
N ASP A 64 14.96 23.38 0.84
CA ASP A 64 15.68 23.81 -0.37
C ASP A 64 16.59 25.03 -0.10
#